data_AF-A0A9E3U413-F1
#
_entry.id   AF-A0A9E3U413-F1
#
_cell.length_a   1.000
_cell.length_b   1.000
_cell.length_c   1.000
_cell.angle_alpha   90.00
_cell.angle_beta   90.00
_cell.angle_gamma   90.00
#
_symmetry.space_group_name_H-M   'P 1'
#
loop_
_entity.id
_entity.type
_entity.pdbx_description
1 polymer ?
#
loop_
_entity_poly.entity_id
_entity_poly.type
_entity_poly.pdbx_seq_one_letter_code
_entity_poly.pdbx_strand_id
1 'polypeptide(L)'
;MTRIAVRITLLASALAAWGAVGAANDEAFAPKQDALPVAPPEGAIVLFGGADDNQFLSKVGGDVDWPITDGALVSTRGQSRSNHIVSKLHFRDADIHVEFQVDPKGSGNSGIYIHGNYELQIFDSFGKEQPTMQDEGAVYGFAPPLVNAARKAGEWQVYDIRYRAPRRDESGKIVEEGRITAWLNGQKVQQDTPVGEPRSTFHPFRYRTTPYLGKIWEQQKRTGVGPVFLQDHDSPTRFRNVWVRPLDDKSFIYTEAAGDADGAQLHTGQGILVGEVTATSALAQVRLTGADALVDRDVPGRPGVVEFSLTPAADGQAKKPRVLLVAAEEQHDFIARAAFDGLEPGVAYRCTTRIGADKQSLQDGPTATFKTLPGKDKSAAARFVVVTGMNYAKFHGDDRIDRELHKVNNNTELPAPYSGPDKHLGYPALATIAKLRPDFFVGTGDNVYYDTPTKPRAETIPQMRQKWHEQFVQPRYKDLFAVVPTYWEIDDHDYRVDDCDNTGDYSPSPADGRRMMLEQLPLAPRADEKAKTYRTHRVSRDLQIWLVEGRMYRSPNSMADGPKKTIWGAEQNAWLRRTLADS
;
A
#
# COMPACT_ATOMS: atom_id res chain seq x y z
N MET A 1 36.21 -0.33 56.90
CA MET A 1 35.48 0.95 56.83
C MET A 1 34.19 0.73 56.07
N THR A 2 33.07 1.10 56.71
CA THR A 2 31.77 1.48 56.12
C THR A 2 30.98 0.49 55.26
N ARG A 3 29.94 -0.08 55.87
CA ARG A 3 28.76 -0.64 55.19
C ARG A 3 27.88 0.51 54.68
N ILE A 4 27.39 0.44 53.44
CA ILE A 4 26.12 1.04 53.02
C ILE A 4 25.36 0.00 52.18
N ALA A 5 24.11 -0.19 52.54
CA ALA A 5 23.18 -1.17 52.00
C ALA A 5 22.55 -0.71 50.67
N VAL A 6 22.29 -1.66 49.77
CA VAL A 6 21.25 -1.51 48.74
C VAL A 6 20.23 -2.62 48.98
N ARG A 7 19.00 -2.20 49.29
CA ARG A 7 17.83 -3.07 49.46
C ARG A 7 17.42 -3.63 48.09
N ILE A 8 17.44 -4.95 47.97
CA ILE A 8 16.72 -5.69 46.94
C ILE A 8 15.38 -6.06 47.56
N THR A 9 14.30 -5.41 47.13
CA THR A 9 12.93 -5.81 47.47
C THR A 9 12.45 -6.78 46.39
N LEU A 10 12.25 -8.04 46.76
CA LEU A 10 11.45 -9.00 45.98
C LEU A 10 10.02 -8.45 45.84
N LEU A 11 9.53 -8.30 44.62
CA LEU A 11 8.08 -8.30 44.36
C LEU A 11 7.69 -9.61 43.70
N ALA A 12 6.76 -10.29 44.38
CA ALA A 12 6.14 -11.53 43.96
C ALA A 12 5.37 -11.36 42.64
N SER A 13 5.50 -12.38 41.79
CA SER A 13 4.74 -12.60 40.57
C SER A 13 3.25 -12.78 40.87
N ALA A 14 2.44 -11.80 40.45
CA ALA A 14 1.01 -11.98 40.26
C ALA A 14 0.76 -12.50 38.84
N LEU A 15 0.25 -13.73 38.73
CA LEU A 15 -0.38 -14.22 37.50
C LEU A 15 -1.62 -13.36 37.23
N ALA A 16 -1.56 -12.54 36.19
CA ALA A 16 -2.76 -11.97 35.58
C ALA A 16 -3.23 -12.93 34.48
N ALA A 17 -4.35 -13.60 34.73
CA ALA A 17 -5.07 -14.37 33.73
C ALA A 17 -5.40 -13.45 32.54
N TRP A 18 -4.96 -13.83 31.34
CA TRP A 18 -5.42 -13.24 30.10
C TRP A 18 -6.86 -13.69 29.86
N GLY A 19 -7.80 -12.88 30.35
CA GLY A 19 -9.19 -12.95 29.92
C GLY A 19 -9.29 -12.59 28.45
N ALA A 20 -10.13 -13.31 27.73
CA ALA A 20 -10.53 -13.02 26.37
C ALA A 20 -10.90 -11.53 26.22
N VAL A 21 -10.30 -10.85 25.23
CA VAL A 21 -10.74 -9.51 24.83
C VAL A 21 -12.10 -9.68 24.12
N GLY A 22 -13.15 -9.70 24.95
CA GLY A 22 -14.53 -9.52 24.52
C GLY A 22 -14.78 -8.07 24.09
N ALA A 23 -15.90 -7.88 23.38
CA ALA A 23 -16.38 -6.63 22.80
C ALA A 23 -16.07 -5.37 23.64
N ALA A 24 -15.59 -4.33 22.97
CA ALA A 24 -15.24 -3.03 23.54
C ALA A 24 -16.30 -2.54 24.54
N ASN A 25 -15.83 -2.18 25.74
CA ASN A 25 -16.61 -1.63 26.84
C ASN A 25 -17.59 -0.52 26.38
N ASP A 26 -18.87 -0.70 26.67
CA ASP A 26 -19.90 0.36 26.66
C ASP A 26 -19.69 1.28 27.87
N GLU A 27 -18.64 2.11 27.85
CA GLU A 27 -18.58 3.24 28.79
C GLU A 27 -19.70 4.23 28.48
N ALA A 28 -20.40 4.71 29.51
CA ALA A 28 -21.45 5.72 29.35
C ALA A 28 -20.90 6.99 28.69
N PHE A 29 -21.46 7.40 27.54
CA PHE A 29 -21.10 8.66 26.87
C PHE A 29 -21.79 9.86 27.54
N ALA A 30 -21.09 10.47 28.50
CA ALA A 30 -21.57 11.62 29.27
C ALA A 30 -20.46 12.71 29.33
N PRO A 31 -20.30 13.51 28.25
CA PRO A 31 -19.30 14.56 28.18
C PRO A 31 -19.59 15.69 29.18
N LYS A 32 -18.52 16.34 29.66
CA LYS A 32 -18.62 17.51 30.54
C LYS A 32 -18.33 18.78 29.73
N GLN A 33 -19.34 19.63 29.58
CA GLN A 33 -19.30 20.86 28.77
C GLN A 33 -19.53 22.12 29.64
N ASP A 34 -19.19 22.05 30.93
CA ASP A 34 -19.42 23.08 31.94
C ASP A 34 -18.35 24.19 31.94
N ALA A 35 -17.16 23.92 31.42
CA ALA A 35 -16.09 24.90 31.24
C ALA A 35 -15.48 24.80 29.84
N LEU A 36 -15.26 25.97 29.19
CA LEU A 36 -14.66 26.06 27.86
C LEU A 36 -13.31 26.80 27.88
N PRO A 37 -12.33 26.38 27.06
CA PRO A 37 -12.40 25.24 26.15
C PRO A 37 -12.34 23.88 26.88
N VAL A 38 -13.02 22.86 26.36
CA VAL A 38 -12.98 21.50 26.94
C VAL A 38 -11.64 20.84 26.61
N ALA A 39 -10.87 20.47 27.64
CA ALA A 39 -9.58 19.81 27.43
C ALA A 39 -9.76 18.46 26.70
N PRO A 40 -8.94 18.14 25.68
CA PRO A 40 -8.96 16.83 25.04
C PRO A 40 -8.67 15.72 26.07
N PRO A 41 -9.47 14.64 26.11
CA PRO A 41 -9.21 13.51 26.99
C PRO A 41 -7.98 12.71 26.52
N GLU A 42 -7.51 11.80 27.37
CA GLU A 42 -6.47 10.84 26.98
C GLU A 42 -6.89 10.04 25.73
N GLY A 43 -5.95 9.86 24.80
CA GLY A 43 -6.18 9.19 23.52
C GLY A 43 -6.89 10.05 22.46
N ALA A 44 -7.26 11.29 22.76
CA ALA A 44 -7.76 12.23 21.75
C ALA A 44 -6.63 12.75 20.86
N ILE A 45 -6.93 12.85 19.57
CA ILE A 45 -6.08 13.44 18.55
C ILE A 45 -6.66 14.81 18.23
N VAL A 46 -5.87 15.86 18.47
CA VAL A 46 -6.26 17.24 18.16
C VAL A 46 -6.22 17.44 16.64
N LEU A 47 -7.35 17.84 16.07
CA LEU A 47 -7.49 18.18 14.65
C LEU A 47 -7.32 19.67 14.41
N PHE A 48 -7.74 20.50 15.37
CA PHE A 48 -7.48 21.94 15.35
C PHE A 48 -7.36 22.49 16.77
N GLY A 49 -6.13 22.81 17.18
CA GLY A 49 -5.79 23.41 18.48
C GLY A 49 -5.39 24.89 18.39
N GLY A 50 -5.14 25.40 17.19
CA GLY A 50 -4.67 26.75 16.92
C GLY A 50 -3.93 26.84 15.58
N ALA A 51 -3.26 27.97 15.32
CA ALA A 51 -2.57 28.19 14.03
C ALA A 51 -1.48 27.16 13.72
N ASP A 52 -0.72 26.76 14.74
CA ASP A 52 0.38 25.80 14.60
C ASP A 52 -0.07 24.33 14.71
N ASP A 53 -1.36 24.09 14.96
CA ASP A 53 -1.93 22.75 15.17
C ASP A 53 -3.22 22.59 14.35
N ASN A 54 -3.03 22.45 13.04
CA ASN A 54 -4.10 22.25 12.05
C ASN A 54 -3.87 20.96 11.25
N GLN A 55 -4.76 19.98 11.46
CA GLN A 55 -4.77 18.69 10.76
C GLN A 55 -5.85 18.62 9.68
N PHE A 56 -6.40 19.76 9.25
CA PHE A 56 -7.33 19.84 8.13
C PHE A 56 -6.61 20.11 6.81
N LEU A 57 -7.21 19.61 5.73
CA LEU A 57 -6.85 19.87 4.33
C LEU A 57 -8.08 20.43 3.61
N SER A 58 -7.86 21.07 2.46
CA SER A 58 -8.95 21.40 1.54
C SER A 58 -9.53 20.12 0.90
N LYS A 59 -10.70 20.21 0.25
CA LYS A 59 -11.28 19.09 -0.51
C LYS A 59 -10.40 18.59 -1.66
N VAL A 60 -9.34 19.29 -2.03
CA VAL A 60 -8.38 18.85 -3.07
C VAL A 60 -7.08 18.30 -2.48
N GLY A 61 -7.00 18.12 -1.15
CA GLY A 61 -5.83 17.54 -0.49
C GLY A 61 -4.70 18.53 -0.17
N GLY A 62 -4.84 19.80 -0.55
CA GLY A 62 -3.88 20.86 -0.28
C GLY A 62 -4.20 21.69 0.95
N ASP A 63 -3.53 22.83 1.08
CA ASP A 63 -3.69 23.76 2.20
C ASP A 63 -5.14 24.27 2.34
N VAL A 64 -5.50 24.60 3.58
CA VAL A 64 -6.77 25.25 3.93
C VAL A 64 -6.62 26.76 3.74
N ASP A 65 -7.57 27.38 3.05
CA ASP A 65 -7.63 28.83 2.81
C ASP A 65 -8.55 29.58 3.78
N TRP A 66 -9.15 28.88 4.74
CA TRP A 66 -9.95 29.48 5.81
C TRP A 66 -9.04 30.31 6.73
N PRO A 67 -9.33 31.61 6.93
CA PRO A 67 -8.51 32.44 7.80
C PRO A 67 -8.62 32.00 9.26
N ILE A 68 -7.54 32.17 10.01
CA ILE A 68 -7.52 32.00 11.46
C ILE A 68 -7.60 33.38 12.10
N THR A 69 -8.65 33.63 12.88
CA THR A 69 -8.92 34.90 13.55
C THR A 69 -9.20 34.66 15.04
N ASP A 70 -8.40 35.28 15.90
CA ASP A 70 -8.42 35.10 17.37
C ASP A 70 -8.35 33.62 17.80
N GLY A 71 -7.49 32.83 17.15
CA GLY A 71 -7.30 31.41 17.45
C GLY A 71 -8.43 30.49 16.97
N ALA A 72 -9.38 31.00 16.17
CA ALA A 72 -10.44 30.20 15.57
C ALA A 72 -10.32 30.18 14.04
N LEU A 73 -10.52 29.00 13.46
CA LEU A 73 -10.59 28.82 12.01
C LEU A 73 -11.97 29.28 11.53
N VAL A 74 -12.03 30.17 10.54
CA VAL A 74 -13.27 30.84 10.12
C VAL A 74 -13.64 30.46 8.70
N SER A 75 -14.83 29.89 8.50
CA SER A 75 -15.36 29.59 7.18
C SER A 75 -15.44 30.87 6.31
N THR A 76 -15.03 30.80 5.05
CA THR A 76 -14.98 31.98 4.16
C THR A 76 -16.37 32.35 3.63
N ARG A 77 -16.68 33.65 3.52
CA ARG A 77 -17.92 34.13 2.89
C ARG A 77 -17.76 34.18 1.36
N GLY A 78 -18.74 33.63 0.62
CA GLY A 78 -18.98 33.99 -0.78
C GLY A 78 -18.37 33.09 -1.86
N GLN A 79 -18.15 31.80 -1.60
CA GLN A 79 -17.61 30.88 -2.60
C GLN A 79 -18.37 29.56 -2.62
N SER A 80 -19.38 29.48 -3.51
CA SER A 80 -19.83 28.23 -4.13
C SER A 80 -20.47 27.15 -3.21
N ARG A 81 -20.54 27.38 -1.89
CA ARG A 81 -21.00 26.42 -0.84
C ARG A 81 -20.30 25.08 -0.94
N SER A 82 -18.99 25.13 -1.12
CA SER A 82 -18.23 23.93 -1.42
C SER A 82 -16.81 23.95 -0.90
N ASN A 83 -16.41 24.99 -0.18
CA ASN A 83 -15.07 25.10 0.39
C ASN A 83 -14.97 24.37 1.73
N HIS A 84 -15.53 23.16 1.83
CA HIS A 84 -15.41 22.36 3.05
C HIS A 84 -13.95 22.00 3.31
N ILE A 85 -13.61 21.71 4.56
CA ILE A 85 -12.29 21.20 4.92
C ILE A 85 -12.41 19.81 5.53
N VAL A 86 -11.39 18.98 5.37
CA VAL A 86 -11.41 17.55 5.69
C VAL A 86 -10.23 17.17 6.57
N SER A 87 -10.45 16.39 7.61
CA SER A 87 -9.38 15.98 8.53
C SER A 87 -8.43 14.98 7.87
N LYS A 88 -7.13 15.09 8.17
CA LYS A 88 -6.14 14.06 7.87
C LYS A 88 -6.43 12.79 8.67
N LEU A 89 -6.88 12.89 9.91
CA LEU A 89 -7.27 11.72 10.69
C LEU A 89 -8.49 11.05 10.06
N HIS A 90 -8.37 9.75 9.78
CA HIS A 90 -9.47 8.87 9.44
C HIS A 90 -9.69 7.88 10.58
N PHE A 91 -10.94 7.52 10.88
CA PHE A 91 -11.32 6.59 11.96
C PHE A 91 -12.54 5.76 11.56
N ARG A 92 -12.87 4.70 12.34
CA ARG A 92 -14.11 3.94 12.15
C ARG A 92 -15.17 4.35 13.17
N ASP A 93 -14.87 4.13 14.45
CA ASP A 93 -15.71 4.53 15.57
C ASP A 93 -14.96 5.59 16.40
N ALA A 94 -15.63 6.65 16.83
CA ALA A 94 -14.97 7.72 17.57
C ALA A 94 -15.91 8.53 18.45
N ASP A 95 -15.34 9.15 19.49
CA ASP A 95 -15.89 10.34 20.12
C ASP A 95 -15.27 11.58 19.46
N ILE A 96 -16.09 12.55 19.07
CA ILE A 96 -15.71 13.74 18.30
C ILE A 96 -16.15 14.98 19.08
N HIS A 97 -15.25 15.94 19.24
CA HIS A 97 -15.52 17.20 19.90
C HIS A 97 -15.28 18.38 18.97
N VAL A 98 -16.19 19.35 18.98
CA VAL A 98 -16.09 20.57 18.19
C VAL A 98 -16.67 21.74 18.97
N GLU A 99 -15.86 22.77 19.21
CA GLU A 99 -16.38 24.08 19.62
C GLU A 99 -16.55 24.97 18.39
N PHE A 100 -17.72 25.60 18.29
CA PHE A 100 -18.03 26.45 17.14
C PHE A 100 -18.83 27.69 17.58
N GLN A 101 -18.80 28.73 16.75
CA GLN A 101 -19.53 29.96 16.99
C GLN A 101 -20.23 30.37 15.70
N VAL A 102 -21.54 30.54 15.79
CA VAL A 102 -22.40 31.02 14.71
C VAL A 102 -22.34 32.54 14.64
N ASP A 103 -22.23 33.09 13.43
CA ASP A 103 -22.26 34.54 13.21
C ASP A 103 -23.66 35.12 13.48
N PRO A 104 -23.79 36.23 14.24
CA PRO A 104 -25.07 36.90 14.47
C PRO A 104 -25.77 37.43 13.21
N LYS A 105 -25.08 37.44 12.06
CA LYS A 105 -25.61 37.87 10.76
C LYS A 105 -25.86 36.66 9.87
N GLY A 106 -27.12 36.48 9.48
CA GLY A 106 -27.54 35.42 8.57
C GLY A 106 -28.04 34.18 9.32
N SER A 107 -28.04 33.04 8.65
CA SER A 107 -28.61 31.80 9.20
C SER A 107 -27.62 30.98 10.03
N GLY A 108 -26.33 31.29 9.97
CA GLY A 108 -25.31 30.51 10.67
C GLY A 108 -25.07 29.11 10.12
N ASN A 109 -25.53 28.83 8.90
CA ASN A 109 -25.57 27.47 8.36
C ASN A 109 -24.15 26.93 8.16
N SER A 110 -23.89 25.78 8.74
CA SER A 110 -22.68 24.97 8.59
C SER A 110 -23.00 23.55 9.07
N GLY A 111 -22.01 22.70 9.28
CA GLY A 111 -22.24 21.35 9.75
C GLY A 111 -20.97 20.56 9.98
N ILE A 112 -21.08 19.55 10.83
CA ILE A 112 -20.04 18.56 11.06
C ILE A 112 -20.41 17.30 10.29
N TYR A 113 -19.73 17.04 9.18
CA TYR A 113 -19.95 15.79 8.44
C TYR A 113 -19.02 14.72 8.96
N ILE A 114 -19.60 13.72 9.61
CA ILE A 114 -18.91 12.51 9.98
C ILE A 114 -18.82 11.63 8.75
N HIS A 115 -17.61 11.21 8.42
CA HIS A 115 -17.36 10.33 7.28
C HIS A 115 -17.86 10.94 5.96
N GLY A 116 -17.98 12.27 5.87
CA GLY A 116 -18.51 12.96 4.68
C GLY A 116 -19.95 12.58 4.31
N ASN A 117 -20.68 11.84 5.16
CA ASN A 117 -21.97 11.20 4.83
C ASN A 117 -23.09 11.62 5.78
N TYR A 118 -22.76 11.85 7.05
CA TYR A 118 -23.72 12.12 8.11
C TYR A 118 -23.44 13.49 8.70
N GLU A 119 -24.35 14.43 8.49
CA GLU A 119 -24.22 15.81 8.95
C GLU A 119 -24.91 16.00 10.29
N LEU A 120 -24.15 16.46 11.28
CA LEU A 120 -24.70 17.13 12.44
C LEU A 120 -24.82 18.61 12.14
N GLN A 121 -26.06 19.09 12.17
CA GLN A 121 -26.41 20.41 11.69
C GLN A 121 -25.88 21.53 12.59
N ILE A 122 -25.34 22.60 11.99
CA ILE A 122 -25.05 23.86 12.66
C ILE A 122 -25.93 24.95 12.04
N PHE A 123 -26.72 25.61 12.86
CA PHE A 123 -27.66 26.63 12.40
C PHE A 123 -27.99 27.59 13.55
N ASP A 124 -28.38 28.83 13.25
CA ASP A 124 -28.94 29.70 14.28
C ASP A 124 -30.38 29.27 14.60
N SER A 125 -30.52 28.38 15.58
CA SER A 125 -31.79 27.85 16.05
C SER A 125 -32.19 28.40 17.43
N PHE A 126 -31.48 29.41 17.98
CA PHE A 126 -31.73 29.91 19.34
C PHE A 126 -33.18 30.32 19.57
N GLY A 127 -33.79 29.83 20.65
CA GLY A 127 -35.16 30.20 21.05
C GLY A 127 -36.27 29.56 20.22
N LYS A 128 -35.96 28.69 19.26
CA LYS A 128 -36.97 27.96 18.50
C LYS A 128 -37.65 26.89 19.35
N GLU A 129 -38.96 27.01 19.53
CA GLU A 129 -39.74 26.12 20.40
C GLU A 129 -39.83 24.68 19.86
N GLN A 130 -39.95 24.52 18.54
CA GLN A 130 -40.09 23.22 17.88
C GLN A 130 -38.98 23.04 16.82
N PRO A 131 -37.84 22.43 17.19
CA PRO A 131 -36.77 22.17 16.24
C PRO A 131 -37.17 21.05 15.27
N THR A 132 -36.66 21.17 14.05
CA THR A 132 -36.91 20.26 12.93
C THR A 132 -35.60 19.59 12.50
N MET A 133 -35.64 18.77 11.45
CA MET A 133 -34.42 18.17 10.87
C MET A 133 -33.47 19.18 10.19
N GLN A 134 -33.87 20.46 10.10
CA GLN A 134 -33.07 21.55 9.55
C GLN A 134 -32.34 22.36 10.62
N ASP A 135 -32.65 22.10 11.90
CA ASP A 135 -32.19 22.91 13.03
C ASP A 135 -30.96 22.31 13.72
N GLU A 136 -30.24 23.15 14.46
CA GLU A 136 -29.03 22.78 15.18
C GLU A 136 -29.24 21.57 16.11
N GLY A 137 -28.35 20.59 16.00
CA GLY A 137 -28.41 19.33 16.75
C GLY A 137 -29.12 18.21 16.00
N ALA A 138 -29.73 18.47 14.84
CA ALA A 138 -30.28 17.44 13.98
C ALA A 138 -29.17 16.57 13.36
N VAL A 139 -29.45 15.28 13.18
CA VAL A 139 -28.75 14.45 12.20
C VAL A 139 -29.50 14.61 10.88
N TYR A 140 -28.96 15.42 9.98
CA TYR A 140 -29.68 15.89 8.80
C TYR A 140 -30.18 14.73 7.92
N GLY A 141 -31.49 14.72 7.65
CA GLY A 141 -32.18 13.66 6.90
C GLY A 141 -32.48 12.38 7.69
N PHE A 142 -32.10 12.30 8.97
CA PHE A 142 -32.36 11.15 9.85
C PHE A 142 -33.27 11.50 11.03
N ALA A 143 -32.94 12.51 11.84
CA ALA A 143 -33.72 12.87 13.02
C ALA A 143 -33.57 14.35 13.43
N PRO A 144 -34.65 15.02 13.90
CA PRO A 144 -34.55 16.31 14.58
C PRO A 144 -33.83 16.16 15.93
N PRO A 145 -33.33 17.25 16.54
CA PRO A 145 -32.78 17.18 17.89
C PRO A 145 -33.88 16.91 18.92
N LEU A 146 -33.55 16.19 19.99
CA LEU A 146 -34.46 15.89 21.11
C LEU A 146 -34.90 17.14 21.85
N VAL A 147 -34.00 18.12 21.96
CA VAL A 147 -34.21 19.42 22.61
C VAL A 147 -33.46 20.48 21.83
N ASN A 148 -33.97 21.71 21.82
CA ASN A 148 -33.20 22.84 21.34
C ASN A 148 -32.24 23.31 22.44
N ALA A 149 -30.96 23.01 22.26
CA ALA A 149 -29.90 23.38 23.20
C ALA A 149 -28.99 24.50 22.67
N ALA A 150 -29.39 25.17 21.59
CA ALA A 150 -28.65 26.27 21.00
C ALA A 150 -28.43 27.41 22.01
N ARG A 151 -27.22 27.98 22.04
CA ARG A 151 -26.97 29.30 22.64
C ARG A 151 -27.21 30.40 21.60
N LYS A 152 -27.21 31.66 22.03
CA LYS A 152 -27.39 32.80 21.12
C LYS A 152 -26.24 32.85 20.10
N ALA A 153 -26.53 33.26 18.87
CA ALA A 153 -25.49 33.55 17.89
C ALA A 153 -24.45 34.53 18.47
N GLY A 154 -23.17 34.28 18.19
CA GLY A 154 -22.04 34.96 18.82
C GLY A 154 -21.55 34.33 20.13
N GLU A 155 -22.26 33.37 20.71
CA GLU A 155 -21.76 32.56 21.83
C GLU A 155 -21.08 31.28 21.31
N TRP A 156 -20.12 30.74 22.07
CA TRP A 156 -19.51 29.46 21.74
C TRP A 156 -20.46 28.31 22.06
N GLN A 157 -20.68 27.47 21.07
CA GLN A 157 -21.43 26.22 21.09
C GLN A 157 -20.46 25.05 21.20
N VAL A 158 -20.92 23.92 21.75
CA VAL A 158 -20.07 22.75 21.99
C VAL A 158 -20.79 21.48 21.57
N TYR A 159 -20.24 20.77 20.59
CA TYR A 159 -20.64 19.42 20.26
C TYR A 159 -19.69 18.40 20.88
N ASP A 160 -20.29 17.38 21.50
CA ASP A 160 -19.65 16.10 21.79
C ASP A 160 -20.49 14.99 21.17
N ILE A 161 -19.87 14.19 20.29
CA ILE A 161 -20.56 13.26 19.41
C ILE A 161 -19.91 11.89 19.52
N ARG A 162 -20.66 10.87 19.90
CA ARG A 162 -20.26 9.48 19.78
C ARG A 162 -20.82 8.90 18.50
N TYR A 163 -19.93 8.41 17.65
CA TYR A 163 -20.25 7.78 16.38
C TYR A 163 -19.78 6.33 16.34
N ARG A 164 -20.69 5.46 15.90
CA ARG A 164 -20.41 4.07 15.49
C ARG A 164 -20.71 3.93 14.01
N ALA A 165 -19.72 3.56 13.21
CA ALA A 165 -19.91 3.42 11.77
C ALA A 165 -20.79 2.21 11.42
N PRO A 166 -21.66 2.29 10.40
CA PRO A 166 -22.38 1.12 9.91
C PRO A 166 -21.42 -0.03 9.56
N ARG A 167 -21.82 -1.28 9.81
CA ARG A 167 -21.05 -2.46 9.41
C ARG A 167 -21.59 -2.97 8.08
N ARG A 168 -20.67 -3.30 7.16
CA ARG A 168 -21.00 -3.77 5.81
C ARG A 168 -20.41 -5.16 5.58
N ASP A 169 -21.08 -5.98 4.78
CA ASP A 169 -20.56 -7.24 4.27
C ASP A 169 -19.62 -7.02 3.07
N GLU A 170 -19.06 -8.11 2.54
CA GLU A 170 -18.15 -8.10 1.39
C GLU A 170 -18.80 -7.57 0.10
N SER A 171 -20.13 -7.61 -0.01
CA SER A 171 -20.88 -7.02 -1.13
C SER A 171 -21.09 -5.51 -0.98
N GLY A 172 -20.69 -4.95 0.17
CA GLY A 172 -20.88 -3.55 0.53
C GLY A 172 -22.25 -3.26 1.13
N LYS A 173 -23.09 -4.26 1.41
CA LYS A 173 -24.43 -4.06 2.00
C LYS A 173 -24.30 -3.83 3.50
N ILE A 174 -25.04 -2.84 4.04
CA ILE A 174 -25.14 -2.62 5.48
C ILE A 174 -25.81 -3.83 6.15
N VAL A 175 -25.11 -4.47 7.08
CA VAL A 175 -25.60 -5.57 7.93
C VAL A 175 -25.92 -5.10 9.35
N GLU A 176 -25.35 -3.96 9.76
CA GLU A 176 -25.64 -3.29 11.03
C GLU A 176 -25.64 -1.77 10.81
N GLU A 177 -26.73 -1.09 11.17
CA GLU A 177 -26.81 0.37 11.05
C GLU A 177 -25.84 1.06 12.00
N GLY A 178 -25.28 2.19 11.57
CA GLY A 178 -24.47 3.04 12.44
C GLY A 178 -25.33 3.73 13.48
N ARG A 179 -24.67 4.31 14.49
CA ARG A 179 -25.33 5.02 15.60
C ARG A 179 -24.67 6.36 15.87
N ILE A 180 -25.48 7.37 16.17
CA ILE A 180 -25.04 8.69 16.62
C ILE A 180 -25.71 9.03 17.95
N THR A 181 -24.89 9.36 18.95
CA THR A 181 -25.34 10.03 20.18
C THR A 181 -24.61 11.36 20.27
N ALA A 182 -25.32 12.46 20.52
CA ALA A 182 -24.73 13.79 20.52
C ALA A 182 -25.26 14.65 21.66
N TRP A 183 -24.35 15.45 22.22
CA TRP A 183 -24.62 16.47 23.23
C TRP A 183 -24.27 17.84 22.65
N LEU A 184 -25.16 18.80 22.89
CA LEU A 184 -24.98 20.22 22.58
C LEU A 184 -25.16 21.03 23.86
N ASN A 185 -24.14 21.79 24.24
CA ASN A 185 -24.16 22.69 25.40
C ASN A 185 -24.67 22.07 26.72
N GLY A 186 -24.25 20.84 27.00
CA GLY A 186 -24.57 20.08 28.20
C GLY A 186 -25.89 19.32 28.13
N GLN A 187 -26.59 19.36 26.99
CA GLN A 187 -27.87 18.69 26.80
C GLN A 187 -27.79 17.66 25.67
N LYS A 188 -28.36 16.48 25.89
CA LYS A 188 -28.37 15.42 24.89
C LYS A 188 -29.38 15.76 23.79
N VAL A 189 -28.89 15.95 22.57
CA VAL A 189 -29.71 16.31 21.40
C VAL A 189 -29.95 15.12 20.46
N GLN A 190 -29.14 14.07 20.54
CA GLN A 190 -29.35 12.81 19.82
C GLN A 190 -29.07 11.63 20.74
N GLN A 191 -29.89 10.59 20.69
CA GLN A 191 -29.70 9.38 21.49
C GLN A 191 -29.81 8.14 20.63
N ASP A 192 -28.67 7.49 20.40
CA ASP A 192 -28.55 6.24 19.64
C ASP A 192 -29.26 6.25 18.27
N THR A 193 -29.23 7.42 17.61
CA THR A 193 -29.94 7.67 16.36
C THR A 193 -29.39 6.76 15.25
N PRO A 194 -30.21 5.89 14.63
CA PRO A 194 -29.78 5.01 13.55
C PRO A 194 -29.38 5.79 12.31
N VAL A 195 -28.24 5.42 11.72
CA VAL A 195 -27.80 5.93 10.42
C VAL A 195 -27.47 4.78 9.46
N GLY A 196 -28.22 4.72 8.36
CA GLY A 196 -28.05 3.77 7.26
C GLY A 196 -27.28 4.38 6.08
N GLU A 197 -27.76 4.13 4.86
CA GLU A 197 -27.15 4.74 3.66
C GLU A 197 -27.24 6.28 3.68
N PRO A 198 -26.23 7.00 3.14
CA PRO A 198 -26.24 8.47 3.11
C PRO A 198 -27.46 9.02 2.35
N ARG A 199 -28.30 9.80 3.05
CA ARG A 199 -29.58 10.32 2.52
C ARG A 199 -29.45 11.67 1.83
N SER A 200 -28.49 12.51 2.22
CA SER A 200 -28.27 13.81 1.56
C SER A 200 -27.73 13.60 0.14
N THR A 201 -28.19 14.39 -0.82
CA THR A 201 -27.58 14.49 -2.16
C THR A 201 -26.47 15.53 -2.20
N PHE A 202 -26.41 16.41 -1.19
CA PHE A 202 -25.49 17.55 -1.11
C PHE A 202 -24.23 17.26 -0.27
N HIS A 203 -24.03 16.02 0.19
CA HIS A 203 -22.88 15.68 1.01
C HIS A 203 -21.56 15.71 0.23
N PRO A 204 -20.40 15.89 0.92
CA PRO A 204 -19.08 16.13 0.31
C PRO A 204 -18.65 15.18 -0.81
N PHE A 205 -19.07 13.91 -0.78
CA PHE A 205 -18.68 12.93 -1.79
C PHE A 205 -19.58 12.90 -3.04
N ARG A 206 -20.79 13.46 -2.99
CA ARG A 206 -21.71 13.53 -4.13
C ARG A 206 -21.74 14.91 -4.77
N TYR A 207 -21.77 15.98 -3.97
CA TYR A 207 -21.92 17.33 -4.48
C TYR A 207 -20.57 18.04 -4.62
N ARG A 208 -20.23 18.40 -5.86
CA ARG A 208 -18.94 19.04 -6.20
C ARG A 208 -17.77 18.27 -5.59
N THR A 209 -17.81 16.95 -5.77
CA THR A 209 -16.74 16.07 -5.33
C THR A 209 -15.47 16.33 -6.16
N THR A 210 -14.33 15.98 -5.59
CA THR A 210 -13.01 16.13 -6.22
C THR A 210 -12.40 14.74 -6.42
N PRO A 211 -11.39 14.57 -7.30
CA PRO A 211 -10.66 13.31 -7.40
C PRO A 211 -10.09 12.85 -6.04
N TYR A 212 -9.55 13.78 -5.24
CA TYR A 212 -9.06 13.54 -3.89
C TYR A 212 -10.15 12.91 -2.99
N LEU A 213 -11.34 13.53 -2.93
CA LEU A 213 -12.46 12.98 -2.15
C LEU A 213 -13.02 11.69 -2.73
N GLY A 214 -12.94 11.48 -4.05
CA GLY A 214 -13.31 10.23 -4.70
C GLY A 214 -12.47 9.04 -4.19
N LYS A 215 -11.15 9.22 -4.06
CA LYS A 215 -10.24 8.21 -3.49
C LYS A 215 -10.62 7.88 -2.04
N ILE A 216 -10.87 8.91 -1.23
CA ILE A 216 -11.30 8.75 0.17
C ILE A 216 -12.63 7.99 0.25
N TRP A 217 -13.59 8.30 -0.64
CA TRP A 217 -14.91 7.66 -0.62
C TRP A 217 -14.84 6.17 -0.97
N GLU A 218 -14.06 5.80 -1.98
CA GLU A 218 -13.85 4.39 -2.34
C GLU A 218 -13.16 3.61 -1.22
N GLN A 219 -12.13 4.20 -0.59
CA GLN A 219 -11.51 3.61 0.60
C GLN A 219 -12.52 3.42 1.72
N GLN A 220 -13.35 4.42 2.00
CA GLN A 220 -14.35 4.37 3.05
C GLN A 220 -15.38 3.26 2.79
N LYS A 221 -15.87 3.11 1.55
CA LYS A 221 -16.81 2.03 1.21
C LYS A 221 -16.24 0.64 1.52
N ARG A 222 -14.94 0.46 1.30
CA ARG A 222 -14.23 -0.80 1.54
C ARG A 222 -13.91 -1.04 3.02
N THR A 223 -13.56 0.00 3.76
CA THR A 223 -12.96 -0.12 5.11
C THR A 223 -13.90 0.28 6.24
N GLY A 224 -14.96 1.03 5.94
CA GLY A 224 -15.81 1.68 6.94
C GLY A 224 -15.13 2.85 7.66
N VAL A 225 -13.91 3.23 7.26
CA VAL A 225 -13.09 4.26 7.90
C VAL A 225 -13.13 5.56 7.09
N GLY A 226 -13.29 6.71 7.73
CA GLY A 226 -13.30 8.00 7.05
C GLY A 226 -12.97 9.21 7.92
N PRO A 227 -12.91 10.42 7.33
CA PRO A 227 -12.57 11.66 8.03
C PRO A 227 -13.79 12.37 8.61
N VAL A 228 -13.54 13.48 9.34
CA VAL A 228 -14.54 14.51 9.67
C VAL A 228 -14.36 15.70 8.73
N PHE A 229 -15.46 16.32 8.32
CA PHE A 229 -15.44 17.57 7.58
C PHE A 229 -16.10 18.69 8.37
N LEU A 230 -15.59 19.91 8.19
CA LEU A 230 -16.25 21.15 8.59
C LEU A 230 -16.82 21.83 7.34
N GLN A 231 -18.11 22.12 7.35
CA GLN A 231 -18.83 22.57 6.17
C GLN A 231 -18.73 24.09 5.97
N ASP A 232 -18.26 24.50 4.80
CA ASP A 232 -18.62 25.80 4.22
C ASP A 232 -20.05 25.80 3.67
N HIS A 233 -20.89 26.71 4.17
CA HIS A 233 -22.18 27.04 3.59
C HIS A 233 -22.41 28.57 3.57
N ASP A 234 -21.40 29.32 3.10
CA ASP A 234 -21.38 30.79 2.97
C ASP A 234 -21.55 31.58 4.28
N SER A 235 -21.64 30.90 5.43
CA SER A 235 -21.67 31.52 6.76
C SER A 235 -20.27 31.45 7.37
N PRO A 236 -19.77 32.53 8.01
CA PRO A 236 -18.43 32.54 8.61
C PRO A 236 -18.43 31.91 10.00
N THR A 237 -18.92 30.67 10.08
CA THR A 237 -18.88 29.89 11.30
C THR A 237 -17.43 29.71 11.73
N ARG A 238 -17.16 30.00 13.00
CA ARG A 238 -15.81 29.90 13.59
C ARG A 238 -15.69 28.57 14.31
N PHE A 239 -14.56 27.91 14.18
CA PHE A 239 -14.26 26.63 14.83
C PHE A 239 -13.00 26.75 15.67
N ARG A 240 -13.00 26.11 16.84
CA ARG A 240 -11.81 25.92 17.67
C ARG A 240 -11.89 24.59 18.40
N ASN A 241 -10.77 24.17 18.99
CA ASN A 241 -10.72 23.01 19.87
C ASN A 241 -11.41 21.80 19.27
N VAL A 242 -10.93 21.35 18.11
CA VAL A 242 -11.50 20.20 17.41
C VAL A 242 -10.62 19.00 17.69
N TRP A 243 -11.18 17.93 18.25
CA TRP A 243 -10.44 16.70 18.51
C TRP A 243 -11.30 15.46 18.33
N VAL A 244 -10.65 14.33 18.06
CA VAL A 244 -11.28 13.04 17.84
C VAL A 244 -10.56 12.01 18.70
N ARG A 245 -11.32 11.26 19.49
CA ARG A 245 -10.82 10.09 20.22
C ARG A 245 -11.34 8.82 19.55
N PRO A 246 -10.50 8.10 18.80
CA PRO A 246 -10.87 6.79 18.26
C PRO A 246 -11.32 5.83 19.37
N LEU A 247 -12.37 5.04 19.09
CA LEU A 247 -12.90 4.02 20.00
C LEU A 247 -12.45 2.61 19.61
N ASP A 248 -11.61 2.49 18.59
CA ASP A 248 -10.98 1.26 18.14
C ASP A 248 -9.60 1.52 17.52
N ASP A 249 -8.92 0.45 17.10
CA ASP A 249 -7.59 0.47 16.49
C ASP A 249 -7.60 0.76 14.98
N LYS A 250 -8.72 1.21 14.42
CA LYS A 250 -8.89 1.41 12.96
C LYS A 250 -8.58 2.82 12.49
N SER A 251 -8.14 3.70 13.37
CA SER A 251 -7.76 5.07 13.00
C SER A 251 -6.34 5.18 12.45
N PHE A 252 -6.13 6.08 11.50
CA PHE A 252 -4.82 6.43 10.96
C PHE A 252 -4.81 7.86 10.41
N ILE A 253 -3.63 8.47 10.30
CA ILE A 253 -3.46 9.75 9.59
C ILE A 253 -3.38 9.47 8.10
N TYR A 254 -4.41 9.90 7.36
CA TYR A 254 -4.44 9.85 5.91
C TYR A 254 -3.41 10.82 5.34
N THR A 255 -2.36 10.24 4.78
CA THR A 255 -1.47 10.89 3.84
C THR A 255 -1.83 10.36 2.47
N GLU A 256 -2.16 11.25 1.53
CA GLU A 256 -2.21 10.84 0.13
C GLU A 256 -0.84 10.24 -0.21
N ALA A 257 -0.80 9.00 -0.72
CA ALA A 257 0.42 8.41 -1.21
C ALA A 257 1.01 9.41 -2.20
N ALA A 258 2.16 9.98 -1.87
CA ALA A 258 2.69 11.17 -2.52
C ALA A 258 2.55 11.05 -4.04
N GLY A 259 1.61 11.79 -4.60
CA GLY A 259 1.25 11.77 -6.00
C GLY A 259 0.39 13.01 -6.17
N ASP A 260 0.93 13.96 -6.92
CA ASP A 260 0.33 15.26 -7.29
C ASP A 260 0.84 16.50 -6.53
N ALA A 261 1.92 16.40 -5.75
CA ALA A 261 2.79 17.55 -5.48
C ALA A 261 3.95 17.57 -6.48
N ASP A 262 3.95 18.56 -7.37
CA ASP A 262 5.02 18.87 -8.32
C ASP A 262 6.33 19.09 -7.52
N GLY A 263 7.20 18.07 -7.49
CA GLY A 263 8.50 18.13 -6.78
C GLY A 263 8.89 16.95 -5.88
N ALA A 264 8.06 15.92 -5.72
CA ALA A 264 8.47 14.75 -4.94
C ALA A 264 9.39 13.80 -5.75
N GLN A 265 10.57 13.49 -5.19
CA GLN A 265 11.64 12.76 -5.86
C GLN A 265 11.19 11.38 -6.37
N LEU A 266 11.45 11.10 -7.65
CA LEU A 266 11.31 9.77 -8.23
C LEU A 266 12.56 8.95 -7.96
N HIS A 267 12.35 7.71 -7.54
CA HIS A 267 13.41 6.73 -7.28
C HIS A 267 13.23 5.48 -8.14
N THR A 268 14.25 4.64 -8.14
CA THR A 268 14.22 3.28 -8.70
C THR A 268 14.68 2.33 -7.61
N GLY A 269 13.83 2.10 -6.60
CA GLY A 269 14.18 1.37 -5.38
C GLY A 269 14.73 -0.04 -5.65
N GLN A 270 14.33 -0.68 -6.75
CA GLN A 270 14.79 -2.01 -7.16
C GLN A 270 15.86 -1.98 -8.28
N GLY A 271 16.34 -0.81 -8.66
CA GLY A 271 17.35 -0.63 -9.70
C GLY A 271 16.84 -0.96 -11.11
N ILE A 272 17.71 -1.57 -11.90
CA ILE A 272 17.44 -2.04 -13.27
C ILE A 272 17.75 -3.53 -13.37
N LEU A 273 16.90 -4.26 -14.07
CA LEU A 273 17.08 -5.67 -14.39
C LEU A 273 17.10 -5.85 -15.90
N VAL A 274 17.99 -6.72 -16.39
CA VAL A 274 17.97 -7.19 -17.78
C VAL A 274 17.70 -8.68 -17.77
N GLY A 275 16.66 -9.11 -18.48
CA GLY A 275 16.27 -10.52 -18.54
C GLY A 275 16.07 -11.02 -19.96
N GLU A 276 15.94 -12.35 -20.06
CA GLU A 276 15.61 -13.06 -21.30
C GLU A 276 16.52 -12.64 -22.47
N VAL A 277 17.80 -12.45 -22.17
CA VAL A 277 18.78 -12.11 -23.19
C VAL A 277 18.89 -13.29 -24.15
N THR A 278 18.77 -13.03 -25.43
CA THR A 278 19.01 -14.02 -26.49
C THR A 278 20.20 -13.59 -27.33
N ALA A 279 20.43 -14.26 -28.46
CA ALA A 279 21.41 -13.80 -29.43
C ALA A 279 21.03 -12.46 -30.07
N THR A 280 19.74 -12.12 -30.10
CA THR A 280 19.22 -10.98 -30.86
C THR A 280 18.22 -10.13 -30.09
N SER A 281 17.97 -10.41 -28.82
CA SER A 281 17.02 -9.65 -28.02
C SER A 281 17.38 -9.57 -26.55
N ALA A 282 16.76 -8.62 -25.84
CA ALA A 282 16.81 -8.50 -24.39
C ALA A 282 15.60 -7.70 -23.87
N LEU A 283 15.19 -7.97 -22.63
CA LEU A 283 14.20 -7.17 -21.89
C LEU A 283 14.91 -6.36 -20.82
N ALA A 284 14.72 -5.03 -20.79
CA ALA A 284 15.21 -4.16 -19.73
C ALA A 284 14.03 -3.64 -18.90
N GLN A 285 14.16 -3.67 -17.58
CA GLN A 285 13.07 -3.38 -16.65
C GLN A 285 13.52 -2.45 -15.52
N VAL A 286 12.71 -1.44 -15.21
CA VAL A 286 12.85 -0.54 -14.06
C VAL A 286 11.49 -0.37 -13.41
N ARG A 287 11.43 -0.39 -12.07
CA ARG A 287 10.25 0.02 -11.30
C ARG A 287 10.43 1.44 -10.79
N LEU A 288 9.44 2.31 -11.04
CA LEU A 288 9.41 3.66 -10.49
C LEU A 288 8.82 3.67 -9.09
N THR A 289 9.51 4.32 -8.16
CA THR A 289 9.19 4.30 -6.74
C THR A 289 9.18 5.69 -6.15
N GLY A 290 8.37 5.88 -5.10
CA GLY A 290 8.36 7.08 -4.27
C GLY A 290 9.43 7.07 -3.18
N ALA A 291 10.13 5.94 -2.98
CA ALA A 291 11.23 5.77 -2.03
C ALA A 291 12.32 4.84 -2.60
N ASP A 292 13.55 4.93 -2.09
CA ASP A 292 14.68 4.06 -2.44
C ASP A 292 14.95 2.94 -1.40
N ALA A 293 14.13 2.89 -0.36
CA ALA A 293 14.18 1.93 0.74
C ALA A 293 12.76 1.49 1.13
N LEU A 294 12.67 0.53 2.06
CA LEU A 294 11.41 0.08 2.61
C LEU A 294 10.76 1.17 3.48
N VAL A 295 9.49 1.44 3.22
CA VAL A 295 8.57 2.23 4.03
C VAL A 295 7.45 1.28 4.46
N ASP A 296 7.30 1.05 5.76
CA ASP A 296 6.30 0.13 6.33
C ASP A 296 6.31 -1.29 5.72
N ARG A 297 7.52 -1.80 5.46
CA ARG A 297 7.81 -3.11 4.83
C ARG A 297 7.51 -3.21 3.33
N ASP A 298 7.21 -2.10 2.68
CA ASP A 298 6.99 -2.06 1.23
C ASP A 298 7.85 -0.98 0.56
N VAL A 299 7.94 -0.98 -0.77
CA VAL A 299 8.52 0.14 -1.53
C VAL A 299 7.41 0.83 -2.31
N PRO A 300 6.93 2.00 -1.83
CA PRO A 300 5.84 2.73 -2.48
C PRO A 300 6.16 2.97 -3.96
N GLY A 301 5.25 2.56 -4.83
CA GLY A 301 5.36 2.80 -6.26
C GLY A 301 4.97 4.22 -6.63
N ARG A 302 5.44 4.71 -7.78
CA ARG A 302 5.06 6.04 -8.28
C ARG A 302 4.87 6.02 -9.79
N PRO A 303 3.78 6.61 -10.33
CA PRO A 303 3.58 6.67 -11.77
C PRO A 303 4.60 7.60 -12.44
N GLY A 304 4.87 7.35 -13.71
CA GLY A 304 5.75 8.19 -14.51
C GLY A 304 6.16 7.51 -15.81
N VAL A 305 7.29 7.91 -16.36
CA VAL A 305 7.86 7.37 -17.59
C VAL A 305 9.34 7.04 -17.40
N VAL A 306 9.79 6.00 -18.11
CA VAL A 306 11.19 5.60 -18.19
C VAL A 306 11.61 5.61 -19.65
N GLU A 307 12.65 6.37 -19.97
CA GLU A 307 13.32 6.34 -21.26
C GLU A 307 14.53 5.40 -21.18
N PHE A 308 14.48 4.29 -21.91
CA PHE A 308 15.57 3.34 -22.06
C PHE A 308 16.37 3.67 -23.32
N SER A 309 17.69 3.83 -23.19
CA SER A 309 18.61 4.07 -24.30
C SER A 309 19.64 2.94 -24.37
N LEU A 310 19.59 2.15 -25.44
CA LEU A 310 20.47 1.00 -25.64
C LEU A 310 21.54 1.29 -26.70
N THR A 311 22.81 1.08 -26.34
CA THR A 311 23.97 1.29 -27.22
C THR A 311 24.95 0.12 -27.12
N PRO A 312 25.53 -0.38 -28.23
CA PRO A 312 26.65 -1.31 -28.18
C PRO A 312 27.86 -0.72 -27.42
N ALA A 313 28.49 -1.50 -26.56
CA ALA A 313 29.56 -1.06 -25.67
C ALA A 313 30.95 -1.02 -26.34
N ALA A 314 31.13 -1.74 -27.44
CA ALA A 314 32.33 -1.72 -28.26
C ALA A 314 31.93 -1.21 -29.65
N ASP A 315 32.69 -0.26 -30.19
CA ASP A 315 32.96 -0.08 -31.63
C ASP A 315 33.75 1.20 -31.92
N GLY A 316 34.02 2.09 -30.95
CA GLY A 316 34.78 3.34 -31.19
C GLY A 316 34.09 4.31 -32.17
N GLN A 317 32.99 3.89 -32.79
CA GLN A 317 32.09 4.65 -33.63
C GLN A 317 30.81 4.91 -32.83
N ALA A 318 30.34 6.15 -32.84
CA ALA A 318 29.09 6.52 -32.20
C ALA A 318 27.90 5.91 -32.96
N LYS A 319 27.49 4.69 -32.60
CA LYS A 319 26.19 4.15 -33.03
C LYS A 319 25.09 4.93 -32.30
N LYS A 320 24.06 5.38 -33.04
CA LYS A 320 22.91 6.08 -32.44
C LYS A 320 22.20 5.16 -31.45
N PRO A 321 21.91 5.59 -30.22
CA PRO A 321 21.21 4.77 -29.24
C PRO A 321 19.82 4.41 -29.75
N ARG A 322 19.39 3.18 -29.46
CA ARG A 322 18.00 2.77 -29.62
C ARG A 322 17.23 3.22 -28.39
N VAL A 323 16.28 4.13 -28.58
CA VAL A 323 15.55 4.77 -27.49
C VAL A 323 14.11 4.27 -27.46
N LEU A 324 13.65 3.82 -26.30
CA LEU A 324 12.28 3.42 -26.04
C LEU A 324 11.78 4.15 -24.79
N LEU A 325 10.63 4.80 -24.89
CA LEU A 325 9.97 5.42 -23.74
C LEU A 325 8.78 4.57 -23.32
N VAL A 326 8.74 4.17 -22.06
CA VAL A 326 7.75 3.25 -21.50
C VAL A 326 7.10 3.86 -20.27
N ALA A 327 5.77 3.77 -20.15
CA ALA A 327 5.04 4.23 -18.98
C ALA A 327 5.18 3.24 -17.81
N ALA A 328 5.31 3.79 -16.60
CA ALA A 328 5.21 3.08 -15.33
C ALA A 328 3.84 3.39 -14.70
N GLU A 329 2.98 2.38 -14.63
CA GLU A 329 1.56 2.54 -14.27
C GLU A 329 1.20 1.62 -13.09
N GLU A 330 0.32 2.07 -12.19
CA GLU A 330 -0.09 1.33 -10.99
C GLU A 330 -0.60 -0.08 -11.29
N GLN A 331 -1.35 -0.23 -12.38
CA GLN A 331 -1.90 -1.51 -12.84
C GLN A 331 -0.81 -2.59 -13.05
N HIS A 332 0.41 -2.17 -13.39
CA HIS A 332 1.59 -3.01 -13.60
C HIS A 332 2.67 -2.76 -12.54
N ASP A 333 2.25 -2.35 -11.35
CA ASP A 333 3.14 -2.07 -10.22
C ASP A 333 4.24 -1.06 -10.56
N PHE A 334 3.93 -0.08 -11.40
CA PHE A 334 4.88 0.96 -11.80
C PHE A 334 6.15 0.42 -12.47
N ILE A 335 6.07 -0.80 -13.02
CA ILE A 335 7.15 -1.42 -13.78
C ILE A 335 7.09 -0.95 -15.23
N ALA A 336 8.15 -0.29 -15.67
CA ALA A 336 8.43 0.01 -17.07
C ALA A 336 9.37 -1.06 -17.63
N ARG A 337 8.96 -1.73 -18.72
CA ARG A 337 9.74 -2.78 -19.38
C ARG A 337 9.89 -2.51 -20.88
N ALA A 338 11.12 -2.36 -21.34
CA ALA A 338 11.49 -2.16 -22.74
C ALA A 338 11.95 -3.47 -23.38
N ALA A 339 11.44 -3.77 -24.57
CA ALA A 339 11.86 -4.92 -25.39
C ALA A 339 12.76 -4.44 -26.54
N PHE A 340 13.97 -4.97 -26.62
CA PHE A 340 14.92 -4.67 -27.68
C PHE A 340 15.16 -5.91 -28.53
N ASP A 341 14.78 -5.86 -29.81
CA ASP A 341 14.98 -6.96 -30.77
C ASP A 341 15.96 -6.60 -31.89
N GLY A 342 16.52 -7.56 -32.62
CA GLY A 342 17.49 -7.30 -33.69
C GLY A 342 18.84 -6.80 -33.18
N LEU A 343 19.25 -7.25 -31.99
CA LEU A 343 20.59 -7.08 -31.46
C LEU A 343 21.59 -8.00 -32.17
N GLU A 344 22.87 -7.67 -32.09
CA GLU A 344 23.95 -8.44 -32.68
C GLU A 344 24.40 -9.56 -31.72
N PRO A 345 24.56 -10.82 -32.17
CA PRO A 345 24.99 -11.92 -31.30
C PRO A 345 26.39 -11.80 -30.72
N GLY A 346 26.52 -12.01 -29.41
CA GLY A 346 27.79 -11.96 -28.69
C GLY A 346 28.34 -10.55 -28.46
N VAL A 347 27.51 -9.51 -28.57
CA VAL A 347 27.90 -8.11 -28.43
C VAL A 347 27.51 -7.58 -27.04
N ALA A 348 28.41 -6.81 -26.44
CA ALA A 348 28.13 -6.13 -25.18
C ALA A 348 27.31 -4.86 -25.44
N TYR A 349 26.33 -4.59 -24.59
CA TYR A 349 25.44 -3.44 -24.64
C TYR A 349 25.42 -2.71 -23.31
N ARG A 350 25.24 -1.40 -23.38
CA ARG A 350 24.94 -0.50 -22.27
C ARG A 350 23.52 0.02 -22.43
N CYS A 351 22.68 -0.18 -21.42
CA CYS A 351 21.32 0.34 -21.34
C CYS A 351 21.30 1.43 -20.26
N THR A 352 21.28 2.69 -20.65
CA THR A 352 21.09 3.82 -19.73
C THR A 352 19.61 4.15 -19.64
N THR A 353 19.15 4.65 -18.49
CA THR A 353 17.77 5.11 -18.34
C THR A 353 17.69 6.58 -17.93
N ARG A 354 16.58 7.22 -18.31
CA ARG A 354 16.12 8.46 -17.69
C ARG A 354 14.72 8.25 -17.14
N ILE A 355 14.40 8.79 -15.98
CA ILE A 355 13.13 8.65 -15.28
C ILE A 355 12.49 10.02 -15.06
N GLY A 356 11.17 10.12 -15.11
CA GLY A 356 10.47 11.38 -14.88
C GLY A 356 8.98 11.13 -14.63
N ALA A 357 8.29 12.14 -14.09
CA ALA A 357 6.83 12.09 -14.01
C ALA A 357 6.22 12.10 -15.42
N ASP A 358 6.90 12.77 -16.34
CA ASP A 358 6.60 12.86 -17.76
C ASP A 358 7.88 12.95 -18.60
N LYS A 359 7.73 13.17 -19.92
CA LYS A 359 8.86 13.25 -20.85
C LYS A 359 9.71 14.51 -20.66
N GLN A 360 9.13 15.55 -20.08
CA GLN A 360 9.75 16.86 -19.90
C GLN A 360 10.61 16.92 -18.63
N SER A 361 10.27 16.09 -17.64
CA SER A 361 10.90 16.01 -16.31
C SER A 361 11.92 14.86 -16.18
N LEU A 362 12.45 14.35 -17.30
CA LEU A 362 13.40 13.25 -17.32
C LEU A 362 14.74 13.62 -16.66
N GLN A 363 15.12 12.87 -15.63
CA GLN A 363 16.43 12.89 -14.94
C GLN A 363 17.14 11.53 -15.09
N ASP A 364 18.44 11.47 -14.81
CA ASP A 364 19.22 10.24 -14.95
C ASP A 364 18.71 9.13 -14.01
N GLY A 365 18.61 7.92 -14.56
CA GLY A 365 18.21 6.70 -13.85
C GLY A 365 19.32 5.65 -13.82
N PRO A 366 19.02 4.44 -13.33
CA PRO A 366 19.97 3.34 -13.26
C PRO A 366 20.45 2.90 -14.66
N THR A 367 21.66 2.35 -14.72
CA THR A 367 22.28 1.86 -15.95
C THR A 367 22.58 0.38 -15.81
N ALA A 368 22.27 -0.39 -16.85
CA ALA A 368 22.65 -1.78 -16.96
C ALA A 368 23.70 -2.01 -18.06
N THR A 369 24.51 -3.05 -17.89
CA THR A 369 25.34 -3.60 -18.96
C THR A 369 25.09 -5.09 -19.10
N PHE A 370 25.02 -5.59 -20.32
CA PHE A 370 24.87 -7.01 -20.60
C PHE A 370 25.56 -7.40 -21.91
N LYS A 371 25.66 -8.70 -22.18
CA LYS A 371 26.15 -9.23 -23.45
C LYS A 371 25.10 -10.16 -24.03
N THR A 372 24.74 -9.96 -25.30
CA THR A 372 23.85 -10.90 -26.00
C THR A 372 24.50 -12.28 -26.13
N LEU A 373 23.68 -13.32 -26.18
CA LEU A 373 24.18 -14.68 -26.28
C LEU A 373 24.93 -14.87 -27.62
N PRO A 374 26.01 -15.67 -27.67
CA PRO A 374 26.71 -16.01 -28.91
C PRO A 374 25.81 -16.65 -29.98
N GLY A 375 24.80 -17.40 -29.56
CA GLY A 375 23.88 -18.10 -30.45
C GLY A 375 24.42 -19.42 -31.00
N LYS A 376 23.59 -20.11 -31.79
CA LYS A 376 23.82 -21.50 -32.21
C LYS A 376 25.10 -21.74 -33.04
N ASP A 377 25.58 -20.70 -33.73
CA ASP A 377 26.67 -20.86 -34.71
C ASP A 377 28.05 -20.64 -34.09
N LYS A 378 28.13 -20.16 -32.84
CA LYS A 378 29.39 -19.81 -32.17
C LYS A 378 29.60 -20.67 -30.95
N SER A 379 30.76 -21.35 -30.88
CA SER A 379 31.26 -21.96 -29.66
C SER A 379 31.80 -20.88 -28.72
N ALA A 380 31.40 -20.95 -27.45
CA ALA A 380 31.80 -19.98 -26.45
C ALA A 380 31.66 -20.61 -25.06
N ALA A 381 32.63 -20.32 -24.18
CA ALA A 381 32.51 -20.64 -22.77
C ALA A 381 31.34 -19.85 -22.16
N ALA A 382 30.58 -20.51 -21.28
CA ALA A 382 29.53 -19.89 -20.48
C ALA A 382 29.85 -20.06 -19.00
N ARG A 383 29.70 -19.00 -18.23
CA ARG A 383 29.83 -18.96 -16.77
C ARG A 383 28.49 -18.48 -16.23
N PHE A 384 27.76 -19.31 -15.53
CA PHE A 384 26.49 -18.89 -14.94
C PHE A 384 26.36 -19.43 -13.53
N VAL A 385 25.43 -18.85 -12.79
CA VAL A 385 25.08 -19.27 -11.44
C VAL A 385 23.62 -19.69 -11.40
N VAL A 386 23.34 -20.69 -10.59
CA VAL A 386 21.99 -21.18 -10.32
C VAL A 386 21.72 -20.95 -8.84
N VAL A 387 20.59 -20.31 -8.52
CA VAL A 387 20.25 -19.90 -7.16
C VAL A 387 18.80 -20.21 -6.86
N THR A 388 18.55 -20.66 -5.63
CA THR A 388 17.22 -20.96 -5.07
C THR A 388 17.24 -20.73 -3.56
N GLY A 389 16.08 -20.69 -2.91
CA GLY A 389 15.98 -20.69 -1.45
C GLY A 389 16.29 -19.35 -0.79
N MET A 390 15.86 -18.24 -1.38
CA MET A 390 16.24 -16.88 -0.95
C MET A 390 15.21 -16.27 0.01
N ASN A 391 15.03 -16.89 1.17
CA ASN A 391 13.99 -16.52 2.13
C ASN A 391 14.32 -15.23 2.92
N TYR A 392 13.71 -14.11 2.49
CA TYR A 392 13.87 -12.78 3.08
C TYR A 392 13.54 -12.76 4.58
N ALA A 393 12.37 -13.27 4.95
CA ALA A 393 11.86 -13.21 6.31
C ALA A 393 12.76 -13.97 7.30
N LYS A 394 13.24 -15.16 6.91
CA LYS A 394 14.19 -15.95 7.73
C LYS A 394 15.54 -15.24 7.87
N PHE A 395 16.08 -14.69 6.78
CA PHE A 395 17.35 -13.96 6.81
C PHE A 395 17.28 -12.68 7.65
N HIS A 396 16.19 -11.92 7.50
CA HIS A 396 15.99 -10.66 8.22
C HIS A 396 15.50 -10.85 9.65
N GLY A 397 14.92 -12.00 9.99
CA GLY A 397 14.45 -12.30 11.34
C GLY A 397 13.08 -11.71 11.62
N ASP A 398 12.14 -11.95 10.71
CA ASP A 398 10.73 -11.56 10.88
C ASP A 398 10.14 -12.22 12.13
N ASP A 399 9.68 -11.38 13.06
CA ASP A 399 9.19 -11.78 14.39
C ASP A 399 7.84 -12.50 14.34
N ARG A 400 7.14 -12.44 13.21
CA ARG A 400 5.89 -13.18 12.96
C ARG A 400 6.14 -14.65 12.62
N ILE A 401 7.39 -15.08 12.41
CA ILE A 401 7.71 -16.49 12.17
C ILE A 401 7.55 -17.27 13.48
N ASP A 402 6.55 -18.15 13.52
CA ASP A 402 6.37 -19.10 14.62
C ASP A 402 7.45 -20.20 14.55
N ARG A 403 8.43 -20.11 15.45
CA ARG A 403 9.56 -21.04 15.54
C ARG A 403 9.14 -22.45 15.97
N GLU A 404 8.11 -22.56 16.80
CA GLU A 404 7.60 -23.85 17.26
C GLU A 404 6.86 -24.54 16.10
N LEU A 405 5.99 -23.82 15.40
CA LEU A 405 5.32 -24.33 14.20
C LEU A 405 6.33 -24.66 13.11
N HIS A 406 7.37 -23.84 12.91
CA HIS A 406 8.44 -24.15 11.97
C HIS A 406 9.11 -25.48 12.30
N LYS A 407 9.43 -25.72 13.57
CA LYS A 407 10.03 -26.98 14.05
C LYS A 407 9.12 -28.17 13.83
N VAL A 408 7.82 -28.03 14.08
CA VAL A 408 6.81 -29.07 13.81
C VAL A 408 6.74 -29.39 12.32
N ASN A 409 6.67 -28.39 11.46
CA ASN A 409 6.48 -28.59 10.02
C ASN A 409 7.74 -29.09 9.30
N ASN A 410 8.92 -28.62 9.73
CA ASN A 410 10.19 -28.87 9.02
C ASN A 410 11.10 -29.86 9.75
N ASN A 411 10.69 -30.36 10.92
CA ASN A 411 11.49 -31.23 11.80
C ASN A 411 12.91 -30.71 12.08
N THR A 412 13.11 -29.38 12.02
CA THR A 412 14.40 -28.70 12.16
C THR A 412 14.22 -27.38 12.91
N GLU A 413 15.21 -26.99 13.71
CA GLU A 413 15.19 -25.68 14.35
C GLU A 413 15.56 -24.59 13.36
N LEU A 414 14.79 -23.50 13.35
CA LEU A 414 15.09 -22.37 12.50
C LEU A 414 16.40 -21.72 12.95
N PRO A 415 17.41 -21.59 12.07
CA PRO A 415 18.65 -20.91 12.42
C PRO A 415 18.41 -19.48 12.93
N ALA A 416 19.37 -18.95 13.68
CA ALA A 416 19.36 -17.54 14.03
C ALA A 416 19.39 -16.70 12.74
N PRO A 417 18.64 -15.57 12.67
CA PRO A 417 18.72 -14.66 11.54
C PRO A 417 20.15 -14.17 11.35
N TYR A 418 20.49 -13.79 10.12
CA TYR A 418 21.81 -13.22 9.87
C TYR A 418 21.99 -11.94 10.69
N SER A 419 23.16 -11.80 11.33
CA SER A 419 23.49 -10.71 12.24
C SER A 419 24.79 -9.98 11.88
N GLY A 420 25.34 -10.24 10.68
CA GLY A 420 26.51 -9.53 10.19
C GLY A 420 26.24 -8.03 9.99
N PRO A 421 27.27 -7.16 10.12
CA PRO A 421 27.11 -5.72 10.00
C PRO A 421 26.64 -5.26 8.61
N ASP A 422 26.82 -6.12 7.60
CA ASP A 422 26.43 -5.93 6.21
C ASP A 422 25.05 -6.50 5.87
N LYS A 423 24.25 -6.93 6.86
CA LYS A 423 22.87 -7.44 6.66
C LYS A 423 22.00 -6.50 5.83
N HIS A 424 22.14 -5.19 6.04
CA HIS A 424 21.40 -4.15 5.32
C HIS A 424 21.71 -4.10 3.81
N LEU A 425 22.80 -4.70 3.36
CA LEU A 425 23.15 -4.82 1.94
C LEU A 425 22.45 -6.01 1.26
N GLY A 426 21.87 -6.92 2.03
CA GLY A 426 21.26 -8.17 1.57
C GLY A 426 22.19 -9.37 1.64
N TYR A 427 21.85 -10.48 0.97
CA TYR A 427 22.56 -11.75 1.12
C TYR A 427 24.06 -11.67 0.73
N PRO A 428 24.99 -12.05 1.64
CA PRO A 428 26.44 -12.06 1.34
C PRO A 428 26.83 -12.88 0.11
N ALA A 429 26.08 -13.94 -0.19
CA ALA A 429 26.31 -14.78 -1.36
C ALA A 429 26.22 -13.99 -2.68
N LEU A 430 25.36 -12.97 -2.79
CA LEU A 430 25.23 -12.15 -3.99
C LEU A 430 26.51 -11.35 -4.29
N ALA A 431 27.19 -10.85 -3.25
CA ALA A 431 28.48 -10.18 -3.41
C ALA A 431 29.58 -11.17 -3.87
N THR A 432 29.53 -12.42 -3.41
CA THR A 432 30.42 -13.48 -3.90
C THR A 432 30.14 -13.83 -5.35
N ILE A 433 28.87 -13.95 -5.73
CA ILE A 433 28.44 -14.18 -7.12
C ILE A 433 28.93 -13.06 -8.04
N ALA A 434 28.76 -11.79 -7.64
CA ALA A 434 29.23 -10.65 -8.42
C ALA A 434 30.75 -10.73 -8.72
N LYS A 435 31.57 -11.18 -7.76
CA LYS A 435 33.01 -11.38 -7.96
C LYS A 435 33.34 -12.49 -8.97
N LEU A 436 32.47 -13.49 -9.12
CA LEU A 436 32.65 -14.55 -10.12
C LEU A 436 32.41 -14.07 -11.56
N ARG A 437 31.74 -12.91 -11.73
CA ARG A 437 31.36 -12.32 -13.02
C ARG A 437 30.69 -13.35 -13.94
N PRO A 438 29.53 -13.91 -13.54
CA PRO A 438 28.78 -14.79 -14.43
C PRO A 438 28.24 -14.00 -15.63
N ASP A 439 28.13 -14.68 -16.76
CA ASP A 439 27.45 -14.21 -17.97
C ASP A 439 25.94 -14.01 -17.72
N PHE A 440 25.35 -14.83 -16.85
CA PHE A 440 23.96 -14.70 -16.40
C PHE A 440 23.67 -15.43 -15.08
N PHE A 441 22.58 -15.03 -14.44
CA PHE A 441 22.00 -15.60 -13.22
C PHE A 441 20.73 -16.38 -13.56
N VAL A 442 20.55 -17.56 -12.96
CA VAL A 442 19.32 -18.35 -13.07
C VAL A 442 18.72 -18.51 -11.67
N GLY A 443 17.56 -17.89 -11.43
CA GLY A 443 16.76 -18.13 -10.23
C GLY A 443 15.77 -19.25 -10.49
N THR A 444 15.87 -20.38 -9.79
CA THR A 444 15.12 -21.61 -10.12
C THR A 444 13.89 -21.84 -9.24
N GLY A 445 13.36 -20.78 -8.63
CA GLY A 445 12.25 -20.85 -7.68
C GLY A 445 12.70 -20.58 -6.25
N ASP A 446 11.73 -20.37 -5.37
CA ASP A 446 11.96 -19.81 -4.02
C ASP A 446 12.72 -18.47 -4.08
N ASN A 447 12.39 -17.68 -5.11
CA ASN A 447 12.99 -16.37 -5.31
C ASN A 447 12.45 -15.36 -4.30
N VAL A 448 11.19 -15.53 -3.93
CA VAL A 448 10.49 -14.89 -2.82
C VAL A 448 9.59 -15.91 -2.10
N TYR A 449 9.04 -15.54 -0.95
CA TYR A 449 8.17 -16.43 -0.16
C TYR A 449 6.86 -15.71 0.20
N TYR A 450 5.77 -16.04 -0.48
CA TYR A 450 4.43 -15.52 -0.19
C TYR A 450 3.90 -16.01 1.15
N ASP A 451 4.27 -17.21 1.56
CA ASP A 451 3.78 -17.91 2.74
C ASP A 451 4.71 -17.80 3.96
N THR A 452 5.79 -17.02 3.87
CA THR A 452 6.67 -16.74 5.00
C THR A 452 6.63 -15.24 5.36
N PRO A 453 6.19 -14.86 6.58
CA PRO A 453 5.63 -15.71 7.63
C PRO A 453 4.25 -16.29 7.25
N THR A 454 3.85 -17.38 7.90
CA THR A 454 2.58 -18.08 7.58
C THR A 454 1.34 -17.33 8.05
N LYS A 455 1.47 -16.49 9.09
CA LYS A 455 0.36 -15.75 9.70
C LYS A 455 0.74 -14.28 9.97
N PRO A 456 0.26 -13.33 9.13
CA PRO A 456 -0.40 -13.54 7.85
C PRO A 456 0.62 -13.85 6.75
N ARG A 457 0.28 -14.82 5.89
CA ARG A 457 0.88 -14.97 4.56
C ARG A 457 0.34 -13.92 3.59
N ALA A 458 0.99 -13.76 2.45
CA ALA A 458 0.51 -12.93 1.35
C ALA A 458 -0.64 -13.63 0.61
N GLU A 459 -1.79 -12.96 0.54
CA GLU A 459 -3.01 -13.48 -0.09
C GLU A 459 -3.57 -12.52 -1.15
N THR A 460 -3.14 -11.27 -1.14
CA THR A 460 -3.60 -10.24 -2.10
C THR A 460 -2.45 -9.82 -3.01
N ILE A 461 -2.78 -9.33 -4.21
CA ILE A 461 -1.80 -8.81 -5.17
C ILE A 461 -0.83 -7.79 -4.53
N PRO A 462 -1.27 -6.79 -3.73
CA PRO A 462 -0.34 -5.89 -3.04
C PRO A 462 0.62 -6.62 -2.08
N GLN A 463 0.13 -7.60 -1.31
CA GLN A 463 1.00 -8.38 -0.41
C GLN A 463 2.00 -9.27 -1.17
N MET A 464 1.61 -9.80 -2.33
CA MET A 464 2.52 -10.57 -3.19
C MET A 464 3.60 -9.65 -3.79
N ARG A 465 3.24 -8.48 -4.30
CA ARG A 465 4.17 -7.45 -4.79
C ARG A 465 5.17 -7.03 -3.70
N GLN A 466 4.69 -6.81 -2.47
CA GLN A 466 5.53 -6.50 -1.32
C GLN A 466 6.69 -7.50 -1.15
N LYS A 467 6.47 -8.81 -1.36
CA LYS A 467 7.55 -9.82 -1.26
C LYS A 467 8.65 -9.62 -2.29
N TRP A 468 8.30 -9.21 -3.51
CA TRP A 468 9.28 -8.84 -4.54
C TRP A 468 9.98 -7.52 -4.23
N HIS A 469 9.28 -6.58 -3.61
CA HIS A 469 9.87 -5.30 -3.18
C HIS A 469 10.89 -5.49 -2.07
N GLU A 470 10.53 -6.24 -1.01
CA GLU A 470 11.43 -6.65 0.07
C GLU A 470 12.70 -7.32 -0.48
N GLN A 471 12.54 -8.20 -1.48
CA GLN A 471 13.66 -8.89 -2.08
C GLN A 471 14.56 -7.95 -2.89
N PHE A 472 14.01 -7.26 -3.89
CA PHE A 472 14.82 -6.55 -4.89
C PHE A 472 15.25 -5.14 -4.50
N VAL A 473 14.74 -4.58 -3.39
CA VAL A 473 15.24 -3.30 -2.86
C VAL A 473 16.66 -3.40 -2.28
N GLN A 474 17.10 -4.61 -1.92
CA GLN A 474 18.39 -4.82 -1.27
C GLN A 474 19.56 -4.40 -2.18
N PRO A 475 20.54 -3.63 -1.69
CA PRO A 475 21.65 -3.10 -2.49
C PRO A 475 22.39 -4.15 -3.34
N ARG A 476 22.66 -5.34 -2.79
CA ARG A 476 23.38 -6.40 -3.52
C ARG A 476 22.61 -6.96 -4.72
N TYR A 477 21.28 -6.92 -4.71
CA TYR A 477 20.50 -7.28 -5.90
C TYR A 477 20.63 -6.22 -6.98
N LYS A 478 20.49 -4.94 -6.61
CA LYS A 478 20.61 -3.81 -7.55
C LYS A 478 21.98 -3.82 -8.23
N ASP A 479 23.04 -3.99 -7.43
CA ASP A 479 24.42 -4.01 -7.93
C ASP A 479 24.67 -5.21 -8.85
N LEU A 480 24.18 -6.40 -8.48
CA LEU A 480 24.37 -7.62 -9.28
C LEU A 480 23.59 -7.54 -10.60
N PHE A 481 22.30 -7.20 -10.55
CA PHE A 481 21.42 -7.23 -11.72
C PHE A 481 21.61 -6.04 -12.68
N ALA A 482 22.30 -4.98 -12.24
CA ALA A 482 22.80 -3.95 -13.15
C ALA A 482 23.88 -4.49 -14.12
N VAL A 483 24.57 -5.59 -13.79
CA VAL A 483 25.69 -6.10 -14.61
C VAL A 483 25.59 -7.58 -14.97
N VAL A 484 24.61 -8.31 -14.41
CA VAL A 484 24.37 -9.73 -14.69
C VAL A 484 22.91 -9.93 -15.13
N PRO A 485 22.68 -10.33 -16.38
CA PRO A 485 21.35 -10.68 -16.86
C PRO A 485 20.73 -11.86 -16.12
N THR A 486 19.40 -11.91 -16.10
CA THR A 486 18.65 -12.87 -15.28
C THR A 486 17.70 -13.74 -16.10
N TYR A 487 17.64 -15.03 -15.75
CA TYR A 487 16.60 -15.97 -16.16
C TYR A 487 15.90 -16.50 -14.91
N TRP A 488 14.59 -16.73 -15.00
CA TRP A 488 13.78 -17.04 -13.83
C TRP A 488 12.82 -18.22 -14.06
N GLU A 489 12.82 -19.17 -13.15
CA GLU A 489 11.75 -20.12 -12.90
C GLU A 489 11.14 -19.79 -11.52
N ILE A 490 10.00 -20.42 -11.22
CA ILE A 490 9.35 -20.33 -9.91
C ILE A 490 9.23 -21.73 -9.30
N ASP A 491 9.00 -21.79 -8.00
CA ASP A 491 8.57 -22.97 -7.26
C ASP A 491 7.29 -22.65 -6.48
N ASP A 492 6.95 -23.40 -5.43
CA ASP A 492 5.72 -23.20 -4.64
C ASP A 492 5.66 -21.87 -3.90
N HIS A 493 6.75 -21.47 -3.23
CA HIS A 493 6.74 -20.32 -2.34
C HIS A 493 6.61 -18.97 -3.05
N ASP A 494 7.03 -18.89 -4.32
CA ASP A 494 6.84 -17.75 -5.22
C ASP A 494 5.73 -17.97 -6.26
N TYR A 495 4.92 -19.03 -6.07
CA TYR A 495 3.68 -19.30 -6.80
C TYR A 495 2.44 -19.06 -5.94
N ARG A 496 2.27 -19.82 -4.84
CA ARG A 496 1.10 -19.73 -3.93
C ARG A 496 1.51 -19.97 -2.48
N VAL A 497 1.74 -21.24 -2.12
CA VAL A 497 2.11 -21.72 -0.77
C VAL A 497 2.94 -22.98 -0.88
N ASP A 498 3.66 -23.29 0.18
CA ASP A 498 4.37 -24.54 0.43
C ASP A 498 3.63 -25.77 -0.15
N ASP A 499 4.34 -26.57 -0.94
CA ASP A 499 3.86 -27.79 -1.57
C ASP A 499 2.58 -27.65 -2.42
N CYS A 500 2.27 -26.45 -2.94
CA CYS A 500 1.03 -26.25 -3.67
C CYS A 500 0.96 -26.97 -5.04
N ASP A 501 -0.28 -27.22 -5.45
CA ASP A 501 -0.68 -27.51 -6.82
C ASP A 501 -1.78 -26.52 -7.25
N ASN A 502 -2.49 -26.80 -8.34
CA ASN A 502 -3.56 -25.93 -8.85
C ASN A 502 -4.94 -26.19 -8.23
N THR A 503 -5.04 -27.05 -7.21
CA THR A 503 -6.29 -27.34 -6.50
C THR A 503 -6.48 -26.43 -5.29
N GLY A 504 -7.68 -26.50 -4.71
CA GLY A 504 -8.09 -25.72 -3.55
C GLY A 504 -8.56 -24.31 -3.89
N ASP A 505 -9.51 -23.83 -3.09
CA ASP A 505 -10.10 -22.50 -3.18
C ASP A 505 -9.52 -21.60 -2.08
N TYR A 506 -8.29 -21.13 -2.33
CA TYR A 506 -7.58 -20.24 -1.43
C TYR A 506 -6.61 -19.36 -2.22
N SER A 507 -6.40 -18.14 -1.74
CA SER A 507 -5.45 -17.19 -2.32
C SER A 507 -4.00 -17.49 -1.91
N PRO A 508 -2.97 -17.11 -2.68
CA PRO A 508 -3.07 -16.65 -4.06
C PRO A 508 -3.69 -17.72 -4.96
N SER A 509 -4.50 -17.32 -5.94
CA SER A 509 -5.02 -18.27 -6.93
C SER A 509 -3.91 -18.68 -7.92
N PRO A 510 -4.07 -19.79 -8.67
CA PRO A 510 -3.18 -20.12 -9.79
C PRO A 510 -2.98 -18.98 -10.80
N ALA A 511 -4.02 -18.16 -11.01
CA ALA A 511 -3.96 -17.00 -11.88
C ALA A 511 -3.12 -15.87 -11.29
N ASP A 512 -3.21 -15.63 -9.99
CA ASP A 512 -2.40 -14.61 -9.30
C ASP A 512 -0.92 -14.98 -9.31
N GLY A 513 -0.58 -16.24 -9.04
CA GLY A 513 0.79 -16.73 -9.11
C GLY A 513 1.41 -16.54 -10.50
N ARG A 514 0.65 -16.89 -11.57
CA ARG A 514 1.08 -16.64 -12.95
C ARG A 514 1.22 -15.15 -13.25
N ARG A 515 0.28 -14.33 -12.79
CA ARG A 515 0.32 -12.88 -12.98
C ARG A 515 1.59 -12.30 -12.36
N MET A 516 1.93 -12.66 -11.13
CA MET A 516 3.11 -12.13 -10.44
C MET A 516 4.40 -12.47 -11.16
N MET A 517 4.55 -13.71 -11.67
CA MET A 517 5.72 -14.10 -12.45
C MET A 517 5.90 -13.22 -13.70
N LEU A 518 4.83 -12.95 -14.46
CA LEU A 518 4.92 -12.12 -15.68
C LEU A 518 5.06 -10.62 -15.38
N GLU A 519 4.52 -10.15 -14.26
CA GLU A 519 4.56 -8.75 -13.84
C GLU A 519 5.92 -8.37 -13.24
N GLN A 520 6.42 -9.12 -12.27
CA GLN A 520 7.59 -8.74 -11.46
C GLN A 520 8.91 -9.07 -12.13
N LEU A 521 8.94 -10.09 -12.99
CA LEU A 521 10.15 -10.59 -13.60
C LEU A 521 10.17 -10.32 -15.12
N PRO A 522 11.33 -9.98 -15.71
CA PRO A 522 11.46 -9.67 -17.13
C PRO A 522 11.44 -10.93 -18.01
N LEU A 523 10.34 -11.72 -17.99
CA LEU A 523 10.19 -12.97 -18.78
C LEU A 523 9.62 -12.76 -20.18
N ALA A 524 8.81 -11.72 -20.36
CA ALA A 524 8.11 -11.45 -21.60
C ALA A 524 7.87 -9.96 -21.79
N PRO A 525 7.61 -9.47 -23.01
CA PRO A 525 7.12 -8.12 -23.21
C PRO A 525 5.91 -7.83 -22.33
N ARG A 526 5.81 -6.60 -21.80
CA ARG A 526 4.78 -6.20 -20.82
C ARG A 526 3.35 -6.52 -21.27
N ALA A 527 3.07 -6.42 -22.57
CA ALA A 527 1.75 -6.62 -23.15
C ALA A 527 1.42 -8.09 -23.49
N ASP A 528 2.36 -9.03 -23.31
CA ASP A 528 2.15 -10.44 -23.65
C ASP A 528 1.62 -11.25 -22.47
N GLU A 529 0.32 -11.10 -22.19
CA GLU A 529 -0.36 -11.86 -21.14
C GLU A 529 -0.43 -13.37 -21.43
N LYS A 530 -0.19 -13.78 -22.69
CA LYS A 530 -0.26 -15.17 -23.14
C LYS A 530 1.11 -15.85 -23.16
N ALA A 531 2.17 -15.12 -22.78
CA ALA A 531 3.52 -15.65 -22.69
C ALA A 531 3.54 -16.97 -21.90
N LYS A 532 4.20 -17.97 -22.48
CA LYS A 532 4.47 -19.23 -21.77
C LYS A 532 5.62 -18.99 -20.80
N THR A 533 5.48 -19.52 -19.59
CA THR A 533 6.49 -19.37 -18.53
C THR A 533 7.62 -20.39 -18.68
N TYR A 534 7.36 -21.51 -19.38
CA TYR A 534 8.40 -22.41 -19.87
C TYR A 534 8.97 -21.93 -21.21
N ARG A 535 10.30 -22.00 -21.35
CA ARG A 535 11.02 -21.59 -22.56
C ARG A 535 12.43 -22.19 -22.61
N THR A 536 13.15 -21.93 -23.69
CA THR A 536 14.53 -22.40 -23.86
C THR A 536 15.38 -21.34 -24.54
N HIS A 537 16.65 -21.25 -24.16
CA HIS A 537 17.60 -20.31 -24.74
C HIS A 537 18.83 -21.04 -25.26
N ARG A 538 19.10 -20.83 -26.55
CA ARG A 538 20.35 -21.24 -27.17
C ARG A 538 21.46 -20.26 -26.79
N VAL A 539 22.28 -20.64 -25.82
CA VAL A 539 23.39 -19.83 -25.30
C VAL A 539 24.52 -19.77 -26.33
N SER A 540 25.00 -20.94 -26.76
CA SER A 540 26.07 -21.07 -27.74
C SER A 540 25.84 -22.33 -28.57
N ARG A 541 26.71 -22.62 -29.54
CA ARG A 541 26.72 -23.92 -30.24
C ARG A 541 26.71 -25.09 -29.26
N ASP A 542 27.42 -24.95 -28.14
CA ASP A 542 27.71 -26.06 -27.22
C ASP A 542 26.76 -26.08 -26.01
N LEU A 543 25.88 -25.08 -25.84
CA LEU A 543 24.95 -24.99 -24.71
C LEU A 543 23.58 -24.42 -25.12
N GLN A 544 22.53 -25.16 -24.75
CA GLN A 544 21.15 -24.69 -24.68
C GLN A 544 20.63 -24.96 -23.27
N ILE A 545 19.82 -24.04 -22.75
CA ILE A 545 19.18 -24.17 -21.44
C ILE A 545 17.67 -24.27 -21.62
N TRP A 546 17.01 -25.12 -20.84
CA TRP A 546 15.56 -25.23 -20.78
C TRP A 546 15.11 -24.80 -19.39
N LEU A 547 14.19 -23.85 -19.37
CA LEU A 547 13.57 -23.35 -18.16
C LEU A 547 12.14 -23.88 -18.20
N VAL A 548 11.90 -24.89 -17.39
CA VAL A 548 10.61 -25.56 -17.32
C VAL A 548 9.73 -24.83 -16.31
N GLU A 549 8.52 -25.32 -16.11
CA GLU A 549 7.60 -24.75 -15.15
C GLU A 549 6.81 -25.95 -14.62
N GLY A 550 6.94 -26.20 -13.33
CA GLY A 550 6.37 -27.38 -12.69
C GLY A 550 5.18 -27.11 -11.78
N ARG A 551 4.84 -25.86 -11.46
CA ARG A 551 3.74 -25.55 -10.53
C ARG A 551 2.45 -25.22 -11.27
N MET A 552 2.50 -24.40 -12.30
CA MET A 552 1.34 -24.02 -13.13
C MET A 552 0.77 -25.16 -13.97
N TYR A 553 1.58 -26.16 -14.34
CA TYR A 553 1.15 -27.22 -15.28
C TYR A 553 0.98 -28.61 -14.67
N ARG A 554 1.22 -28.76 -13.35
CA ARG A 554 1.15 -30.06 -12.69
C ARG A 554 -0.27 -30.54 -12.45
N SER A 555 -0.42 -31.86 -12.43
CA SER A 555 -1.58 -32.54 -11.86
C SER A 555 -1.66 -32.31 -10.34
N PRO A 556 -2.85 -32.49 -9.73
CA PRO A 556 -2.97 -32.46 -8.28
C PRO A 556 -1.99 -33.41 -7.60
N ASN A 557 -1.41 -32.98 -6.49
CA ASN A 557 -0.48 -33.78 -5.69
C ASN A 557 -1.15 -35.05 -5.18
N SER A 558 -2.43 -34.96 -4.81
CA SER A 558 -3.28 -36.07 -4.38
C SER A 558 -3.70 -37.05 -5.48
N MET A 559 -3.46 -36.72 -6.76
CA MET A 559 -3.74 -37.64 -7.86
C MET A 559 -2.88 -38.90 -7.70
N ALA A 560 -3.49 -40.08 -7.81
CA ALA A 560 -2.75 -41.34 -7.77
C ALA A 560 -1.70 -41.40 -8.89
N ASP A 561 -0.54 -41.97 -8.60
CA ASP A 561 0.52 -42.11 -9.58
C ASP A 561 0.08 -43.00 -10.75
N GLY A 562 0.40 -42.56 -11.97
CA GLY A 562 0.01 -43.24 -13.19
C GLY A 562 0.39 -42.44 -14.43
N PRO A 563 0.23 -43.00 -15.64
CA PRO A 563 0.74 -42.40 -16.88
C PRO A 563 0.09 -41.06 -17.26
N LYS A 564 -1.01 -40.69 -16.61
CA LYS A 564 -1.70 -39.40 -16.81
C LYS A 564 -1.30 -38.32 -15.81
N LYS A 565 -0.67 -38.69 -14.68
CA LYS A 565 -0.15 -37.73 -13.71
C LYS A 565 1.11 -37.09 -14.29
N THR A 566 1.18 -35.76 -14.24
CA THR A 566 2.26 -35.01 -14.90
C THR A 566 2.66 -33.80 -14.08
N ILE A 567 3.93 -33.40 -14.20
CA ILE A 567 4.44 -32.15 -13.63
C ILE A 567 4.32 -31.00 -14.63
N TRP A 568 4.49 -31.28 -15.92
CA TRP A 568 4.59 -30.27 -16.98
C TRP A 568 3.35 -30.19 -17.88
N GLY A 569 2.33 -31.02 -17.67
CA GLY A 569 1.21 -31.10 -18.62
C GLY A 569 1.61 -31.74 -19.97
N ALA A 570 0.65 -31.96 -20.87
CA ALA A 570 0.93 -32.61 -22.16
C ALA A 570 1.66 -31.70 -23.15
N GLU A 571 1.29 -30.41 -23.20
CA GLU A 571 1.83 -29.42 -24.14
C GLU A 571 3.33 -29.19 -23.93
N GLN A 572 3.73 -28.90 -22.69
CA GLN A 572 5.13 -28.65 -22.36
C GLN A 572 5.99 -29.92 -22.49
N ASN A 573 5.45 -31.10 -22.16
CA ASN A 573 6.15 -32.37 -22.41
C ASN A 573 6.46 -32.57 -23.90
N ALA A 574 5.50 -32.28 -24.78
CA ALA A 574 5.70 -32.36 -26.22
C ALA A 574 6.70 -31.30 -26.72
N TRP A 575 6.61 -30.07 -26.20
CA TRP A 575 7.56 -28.99 -26.49
C TRP A 575 8.99 -29.36 -26.06
N LEU A 576 9.16 -29.90 -24.85
CA LEU A 576 10.47 -30.26 -24.31
C LEU A 576 11.11 -31.37 -25.15
N ARG A 577 10.36 -32.44 -25.46
CA ARG A 577 10.85 -33.54 -26.33
C ARG A 577 11.29 -33.04 -27.70
N ARG A 578 10.48 -32.19 -28.35
CA ARG A 578 10.82 -31.62 -29.65
C ARG A 578 12.08 -30.77 -29.57
N THR A 579 12.12 -29.83 -28.64
CA THR A 579 13.26 -28.89 -28.54
C THR A 579 14.56 -29.56 -28.10
N LEU A 580 14.51 -30.63 -27.30
CA LEU A 580 15.67 -31.47 -26.99
C LEU A 580 16.19 -32.21 -28.22
N ALA A 581 15.30 -32.70 -29.08
CA ALA A 581 15.68 -33.36 -30.33
C ALA A 581 16.25 -32.39 -31.37
N ASP A 582 15.76 -31.14 -31.38
CA ASP A 582 16.22 -30.07 -32.26
C ASP A 582 17.56 -29.43 -31.81
N SER A 583 18.04 -29.76 -30.59
CA SER A 583 19.17 -29.08 -29.94
C SER A 583 20.55 -29.52 -30.40
#